data_AF-A0A382HD66-F1
#
_entry.id   AF-A0A382HD66-F1
#
_cell.length_a   1.000
_cell.length_b   1.000
_cell.length_c   1.000
_cell.angle_alpha   90.00
_cell.angle_beta   90.00
_cell.angle_gamma   90.00
#
_symmetry.space_group_name_H-M   'P 1'
#
loop_
_entity.id
_entity.type
_entity.pdbx_description
1 polymer ?
#
loop_
_entity_poly.entity_id
_entity_poly.type
_entity_poly.pdbx_seq_one_letter_code
_entity_poly.pdbx_strand_id
1 'polypeptide(L)'
;MRCYNKLTIRQQRGATMWYIYDTQTSRISPSIHDYWKTEAAAKAAMTRMRKKGEDVSGLAIADSLTYHANIEKQVTRRNIMTGKMFSESVNTPLSCSPASETYWSM
;
A
#
# COMPACT_ATOMS: atom_id res chain seq x y z
N MET A 1 1.59 15.08 -10.50
CA MET A 1 1.09 14.06 -9.55
C MET A 1 1.15 12.68 -10.17
N ARG A 2 1.86 11.71 -9.58
CA ARG A 2 1.77 10.30 -10.01
C ARG A 2 0.71 9.61 -9.16
N CYS A 3 -0.55 9.72 -9.56
CA CYS A 3 -1.56 8.78 -9.10
C CYS A 3 -1.13 7.40 -9.54
N TYR A 4 -1.02 6.48 -8.58
CA TYR A 4 -0.13 5.33 -8.59
C TYR A 4 -0.11 4.56 -9.93
N ASN A 5 0.83 4.95 -10.79
CA ASN A 5 1.51 4.06 -11.73
C ASN A 5 3.01 4.21 -11.48
N LYS A 6 3.40 4.03 -10.21
CA LYS A 6 4.77 3.67 -9.87
C LYS A 6 4.84 2.14 -9.81
N LEU A 7 4.63 1.47 -10.95
CA LEU A 7 5.53 0.35 -11.19
C LEU A 7 6.91 0.99 -11.09
N THR A 8 7.65 0.68 -10.03
CA THR A 8 9.01 1.17 -9.97
C THR A 8 9.70 0.67 -11.25
N ILE A 9 10.66 1.41 -11.80
CA ILE A 9 11.41 0.98 -12.99
C ILE A 9 11.97 -0.45 -12.79
N ARG A 10 12.09 -0.91 -11.53
CA ARG A 10 12.47 -2.27 -11.12
C ARG A 10 11.35 -3.30 -11.24
N GLN A 11 10.11 -2.97 -10.91
CA GLN A 11 8.96 -3.86 -11.13
C GLN A 11 8.76 -4.13 -12.62
N GLN A 12 8.97 -3.13 -13.49
CA GLN A 12 8.98 -3.31 -14.95
C GLN A 12 10.15 -4.18 -15.47
N ARG A 13 11.21 -4.36 -14.68
CA ARG A 13 12.37 -5.23 -14.97
C ARG A 13 12.25 -6.62 -14.36
N GLY A 14 11.09 -7.00 -13.82
CA GLY A 14 10.86 -8.32 -13.22
C GLY A 14 11.46 -8.52 -11.83
N ALA A 15 11.89 -7.45 -11.14
CA ALA A 15 12.37 -7.55 -9.77
C ALA A 15 11.21 -7.54 -8.77
N THR A 16 11.08 -8.63 -8.00
CA THR A 16 10.12 -8.79 -6.89
C THR A 16 10.39 -7.78 -5.79
N MET A 17 9.35 -7.08 -5.34
CA MET A 17 9.43 -6.08 -4.27
C MET A 17 8.63 -6.60 -3.08
N TRP A 18 9.08 -6.30 -1.87
CA TRP A 18 8.45 -6.81 -0.67
C TRP A 18 7.71 -5.70 0.05
N TYR A 19 6.52 -6.01 0.55
CA TYR A 19 5.68 -5.11 1.34
C TYR A 19 5.54 -5.63 2.77
N ILE A 20 5.51 -4.70 3.72
CA ILE A 20 5.02 -4.95 5.08
C ILE A 20 3.64 -4.29 5.15
N TYR A 21 2.64 -5.09 5.46
CA TYR A 21 1.26 -4.65 5.49
C TYR A 21 0.57 -5.16 6.76
N ASP A 22 -0.50 -4.47 7.14
CA ASP A 22 -1.38 -4.88 8.22
C ASP A 22 -2.33 -5.99 7.75
N THR A 23 -2.31 -7.12 8.45
CA THR A 23 -3.14 -8.30 8.14
C THR A 23 -4.64 -8.02 8.21
N GLN A 24 -5.09 -7.08 9.05
CA GLN A 24 -6.50 -6.78 9.24
C GLN A 24 -7.02 -5.83 8.14
N THR A 25 -6.31 -4.72 7.91
CA THR A 25 -6.77 -3.68 6.98
C THR A 25 -6.21 -3.80 5.57
N SER A 26 -5.23 -4.70 5.37
CA SER A 26 -4.38 -4.79 4.19
C SER A 26 -3.66 -3.49 3.84
N ARG A 27 -3.50 -2.54 4.77
CA ARG A 27 -2.78 -1.29 4.50
C ARG A 27 -1.27 -1.50 4.51
N ILE A 28 -0.58 -0.93 3.53
CA ILE A 28 0.88 -0.86 3.54
C ILE A 28 1.29 0.15 4.62
N SER A 29 2.20 -0.24 5.51
CA SER A 29 2.63 0.62 6.62
C SER A 29 3.44 1.82 6.10
N PRO A 30 3.01 3.07 6.34
CA PRO A 30 3.66 4.25 5.77
C PRO A 30 4.93 4.70 6.51
N SER A 31 5.25 4.12 7.67
CA SER A 31 6.18 4.74 8.63
C SER A 31 7.65 4.81 8.21
N ILE A 32 8.14 4.03 7.24
CA ILE A 32 9.59 3.93 6.96
C ILE A 32 9.91 3.82 5.47
N HIS A 33 9.28 2.90 4.74
CA HIS A 33 9.46 2.72 3.30
C HIS A 33 8.21 2.06 2.72
N ASP A 34 7.74 2.54 1.57
CA ASP A 34 6.62 1.93 0.86
C ASP A 34 6.92 0.49 0.43
N TYR A 35 8.20 0.10 0.28
CA TYR A 35 8.63 -1.23 -0.15
C TYR A 35 10.09 -1.55 0.21
N TRP A 36 10.44 -2.84 0.17
CA TRP A 36 11.80 -3.35 0.29
C TRP A 36 12.24 -4.09 -0.98
N LYS A 37 13.55 -4.06 -1.26
CA LYS A 37 14.12 -4.75 -2.43
C LYS A 37 14.20 -6.27 -2.23
N THR A 38 14.35 -6.72 -0.99
CA THR A 38 14.55 -8.13 -0.65
C THR A 38 13.73 -8.49 0.58
N GLU A 39 13.35 -9.77 0.69
CA GLU A 39 12.63 -10.30 1.86
C GLU A 39 13.44 -10.09 3.15
N ALA A 40 14.75 -10.32 3.09
CA ALA A 40 15.65 -10.15 4.23
C ALA A 40 15.66 -8.71 4.75
N ALA A 41 15.59 -7.72 3.86
CA ALA A 41 15.51 -6.31 4.26
C ALA A 41 14.17 -6.00 4.96
N ALA A 42 13.05 -6.58 4.48
CA ALA A 42 11.75 -6.44 5.12
C ALA A 42 11.73 -7.08 6.52
N LYS A 43 12.26 -8.31 6.66
CA LYS A 43 12.40 -8.99 7.96
C LYS A 43 13.28 -8.21 8.95
N ALA A 44 14.37 -7.62 8.45
CA ALA A 44 15.24 -6.77 9.25
C ALA A 44 14.53 -5.50 9.72
N ALA A 45 13.72 -4.86 8.87
CA ALA A 45 12.89 -3.72 9.25
C ALA A 45 11.88 -4.09 10.34
N MET A 46 11.19 -5.23 10.20
CA MET A 46 10.28 -5.78 11.20
C MET A 46 10.96 -6.02 12.56
N THR A 47 12.19 -6.54 12.53
CA THR A 47 12.99 -6.72 13.74
C THR A 47 13.35 -5.39 14.41
N ARG A 48 13.63 -4.33 13.63
CA ARG A 48 13.91 -2.99 14.16
C ARG A 48 12.67 -2.38 14.81
N MET A 49 11.49 -2.53 14.20
CA MET A 49 10.21 -2.10 14.78
C MET A 49 9.98 -2.79 16.14
N ARG A 50 10.19 -4.11 16.20
CA ARG A 50 10.08 -4.87 17.44
C ARG A 50 11.05 -4.38 18.53
N LYS A 51 12.31 -4.08 18.16
CA LYS A 51 13.30 -3.54 19.12
C LYS A 51 12.95 -2.14 19.63
N LYS A 52 12.28 -1.34 18.81
CA LYS A 52 11.78 -0.01 19.19
C LYS A 52 10.57 -0.09 20.14
N GLY A 53 9.95 -1.26 20.27
CA GLY A 53 8.75 -1.45 21.09
C GLY A 53 7.44 -1.16 20.35
N GLU A 54 7.47 -1.08 19.02
CA GLU A 54 6.25 -0.99 18.22
C GLU A 54 5.54 -2.35 18.20
N ASP A 55 4.20 -2.35 18.18
CA ASP A 55 3.43 -3.58 18.05
C ASP A 55 3.54 -4.10 16.60
N VAL A 56 4.14 -5.29 16.47
CA VAL A 56 4.38 -5.96 15.19
C VAL A 56 3.39 -7.12 14.99
N SER A 57 2.59 -7.47 15.99
CA SER A 57 1.74 -8.67 15.97
C SER A 57 0.72 -8.71 14.81
N GLY A 58 0.27 -7.53 14.36
CA GLY A 58 -0.65 -7.38 13.22
C GLY A 58 0.02 -7.26 11.85
N LEU A 59 1.35 -7.26 11.76
CA LEU A 59 2.08 -7.01 10.51
C LEU A 59 2.58 -8.30 9.84
N ALA A 60 2.41 -8.38 8.53
CA ALA A 60 2.90 -9.48 7.70
C ALA A 60 3.74 -8.98 6.52
N ILE A 61 4.52 -9.88 5.93
CA ILE A 61 5.39 -9.62 4.77
C ILE A 61 4.89 -10.42 3.57
N ALA A 62 4.79 -9.77 2.40
CA ALA A 62 4.47 -10.43 1.14
C ALA A 62 5.24 -9.82 -0.04
N ASP A 63 5.42 -10.61 -1.10
CA ASP A 63 5.89 -10.11 -2.39
C ASP A 63 4.80 -9.27 -3.07
N SER A 64 5.19 -8.33 -3.92
CA SER A 64 4.31 -7.38 -4.59
C SER A 64 3.30 -8.07 -5.49
N LEU A 65 3.73 -9.10 -6.23
CA LEU A 65 2.85 -9.87 -7.11
C LEU A 65 1.75 -10.56 -6.30
N THR A 66 2.14 -11.29 -5.24
CA THR A 66 1.20 -11.99 -4.36
C THR A 66 0.28 -11.01 -3.62
N TYR A 67 0.81 -9.87 -3.21
CA TYR A 67 0.08 -8.85 -2.48
C TYR A 67 -1.05 -8.25 -3.32
N HIS A 68 -0.74 -7.76 -4.52
CA HIS A 68 -1.74 -7.17 -5.42
C HIS A 68 -2.73 -8.19 -5.98
N ALA A 69 -2.33 -9.46 -6.11
CA ALA A 69 -3.22 -10.51 -6.62
C ALA A 69 -4.23 -11.00 -5.57
N ASN A 70 -3.79 -11.21 -4.32
CA ASN A 70 -4.57 -12.00 -3.36
C ASN A 70 -4.85 -11.30 -2.03
N ILE A 71 -4.08 -10.29 -1.65
CA ILE A 71 -4.09 -9.74 -0.28
C ILE A 71 -4.70 -8.33 -0.25
N GLU A 72 -4.48 -7.53 -1.29
CA GLU A 72 -4.94 -6.15 -1.37
C GLU A 72 -6.47 -6.07 -1.36
N LYS A 73 -7.02 -5.49 -0.30
CA LYS A 73 -8.46 -5.22 -0.21
C LYS A 73 -8.82 -3.97 -1.02
N GLN A 74 -10.05 -3.98 -1.53
CA GLN A 74 -10.66 -2.86 -2.23
C GLN A 74 -11.75 -2.26 -1.33
N VAL A 75 -11.91 -0.94 -1.40
CA VAL A 75 -12.95 -0.20 -0.70
C VAL A 75 -13.89 0.39 -1.74
N THR A 76 -15.19 0.15 -1.56
CA THR A 76 -16.20 0.84 -2.35
C THR A 76 -16.42 2.24 -1.77
N ARG A 77 -16.11 3.27 -2.56
CA ARG A 77 -16.35 4.67 -2.21
C ARG A 77 -17.34 5.31 -3.17
N ARG A 78 -17.86 6.46 -2.77
CA ARG A 78 -18.78 7.26 -3.58
C ARG A 78 -18.04 8.46 -4.14
N ASN A 79 -18.12 8.67 -5.44
CA ASN A 79 -17.59 9.86 -6.09
C ASN A 79 -18.41 11.08 -5.63
N ILE A 80 -17.75 12.14 -5.17
CA ILE A 80 -18.42 13.33 -4.62
C ILE A 80 -19.19 14.08 -5.71
N MET A 81 -18.65 14.17 -6.92
CA MET A 81 -19.22 14.98 -8.00
C MET A 81 -20.34 14.27 -8.75
N THR A 82 -20.16 12.99 -9.05
CA THR A 82 -21.14 12.21 -9.82
C THR A 82 -22.08 11.39 -8.95
N GLY A 83 -21.76 11.22 -7.67
CA GLY A 83 -22.52 10.39 -6.74
C GLY A 83 -22.45 8.88 -7.01
N LYS A 84 -21.70 8.44 -8.02
CA LYS A 84 -21.57 7.02 -8.42
C LYS A 84 -20.65 6.26 -7.46
N MET A 85 -20.98 5.00 -7.20
CA MET A 85 -20.13 4.10 -6.45
C MET A 85 -19.01 3.57 -7.34
N PHE A 86 -17.79 3.52 -6.82
CA PHE A 86 -16.64 2.94 -7.47
C PHE A 86 -15.77 2.20 -6.45
N SER A 87 -14.99 1.24 -6.93
CA SER A 87 -14.08 0.46 -6.08
C SER A 87 -12.65 0.94 -6.30
N GLU A 88 -11.92 1.18 -5.21
CA GLU A 88 -10.52 1.58 -5.25
C GLU A 88 -9.72 0.87 -4.15
N SER A 89 -8.40 0.76 -4.34
CA SER A 89 -7.53 0.13 -3.35
C SER A 89 -7.57 0.90 -2.03
N VAL A 90 -7.51 0.19 -0.91
CA VAL A 90 -7.36 0.78 0.43
C VAL A 90 -6.14 1.72 0.52
N ASN A 91 -5.11 1.47 -0.30
CA ASN A 91 -3.85 2.23 -0.30
C ASN A 91 -3.88 3.49 -1.19
N THR A 92 -5.00 3.77 -1.86
CA THR A 92 -5.13 4.95 -2.74
C THR A 92 -5.08 6.25 -1.89
N PRO A 93 -4.13 7.16 -2.15
CA PRO A 93 -4.10 8.46 -1.46
C PRO A 93 -5.34 9.29 -1.75
N LEU A 94 -5.73 10.15 -0.81
CA LEU A 94 -6.89 11.03 -0.95
C LEU A 94 -6.79 11.94 -2.19
N SER A 95 -5.60 12.44 -2.50
CA SER A 95 -5.33 13.25 -3.69
C SER A 95 -5.55 12.50 -5.01
N CYS A 96 -5.67 11.17 -4.98
CA CYS A 96 -5.91 10.35 -6.17
C CYS A 96 -7.27 9.64 -6.15
N SER A 97 -8.12 9.99 -5.18
CA SER A 97 -9.45 9.39 -5.04
C SER A 97 -10.52 10.42 -5.39
N PRO A 98 -11.38 10.16 -6.41
CA PRO A 98 -12.49 11.05 -6.76
C PRO A 98 -13.59 11.10 -5.68
N ALA A 99 -13.45 10.33 -4.60
CA ALA A 99 -14.26 10.42 -3.40
C ALA A 99 -13.77 11.49 -2.40
N SER A 100 -12.67 12.21 -2.67
CA SER A 100 -12.11 13.22 -1.77
C SER A 100 -12.12 14.61 -2.41
N GLU A 101 -12.41 15.64 -1.61
CA GLU A 101 -12.30 17.04 -2.04
C GLU A 101 -10.89 17.38 -2.54
N THR A 102 -9.85 16.80 -1.92
CA THR A 102 -8.45 17.03 -2.29
C THR A 102 -8.14 16.61 -3.72
N TYR A 103 -8.87 15.64 -4.29
CA TYR A 103 -8.75 15.26 -5.70
C TYR A 103 -9.34 16.31 -6.65
N TRP A 104 -10.39 17.02 -6.22
CA TRP A 104 -11.13 18.00 -7.03
C TRP A 104 -10.65 19.44 -6.85
N SER A 105 -9.91 19.72 -5.77
CA SER A 105 -9.31 21.02 -5.50
C SER A 105 -7.88 21.17 -6.07
N MET A 106 -7.38 20.16 -6.77
CA MET A 106 -6.07 20.14 -7.44
C MET A 106 -6.23 20.39 -8.93
#